data_AF-A0A7J6NSE5-F1
#
_entry.id   AF-A0A7J6NSE5-F1
#
_cell.length_a   1.000
_cell.length_b   1.000
_cell.length_c   1.000
_cell.angle_alpha   90.00
_cell.angle_beta   90.00
_cell.angle_gamma   90.00
#
_symmetry.space_group_name_H-M   'P 1'
#
loop_
_entity.id
_entity.type
_entity.pdbx_description
1 polymer ?
#
loop_
_entity_poly.entity_id
_entity_poly.type
_entity_poly.pdbx_seq_one_letter_code
_entity_poly.pdbx_strand_id
1 'polypeptide(L)'
;KDCYVKDTKDKGRAVFATRAFEPGEIVYKQAPVASILHPWLCETHCSGCFQKATTTSGVLRTCSRCKVARYCSSQCQAMDWKAGHKRECCIIGRLLDAGMTTQQLSDCFLAWRVASDAEKFHKAMSMCALSKPSDAIALTAMQFLSILSSCRSKSIPDFDSILGLLVRFPCNNFAIVDDLWSGIGAGVYPAAALFNHSCEEEHSDIVIINAL
;
A
#
# COMPACT_ATOMS: atom_id res chain seq x y z
N LYS A 1 10.47 6.14 -24.16
CA LYS A 1 10.48 5.98 -22.69
C LYS A 1 11.51 6.95 -22.18
N ASP A 2 11.13 7.88 -21.32
CA ASP A 2 12.02 8.99 -20.96
C ASP A 2 13.04 8.60 -19.88
N CYS A 3 12.89 7.40 -19.31
CA CYS A 3 13.82 6.81 -18.36
C CYS A 3 14.14 5.34 -18.68
N TYR A 4 15.28 4.86 -18.19
CA TYR A 4 15.70 3.45 -18.21
C TYR A 4 16.28 3.02 -16.85
N VAL A 5 16.33 1.71 -16.60
CA VAL A 5 16.86 1.13 -15.36
C VAL A 5 18.22 0.50 -15.63
N LYS A 6 19.18 0.69 -14.74
CA LYS A 6 20.52 0.07 -14.80
C LYS A 6 21.02 -0.28 -13.40
N ASP A 7 21.79 -1.36 -13.28
CA ASP A 7 22.53 -1.69 -12.06
C ASP A 7 23.77 -0.78 -11.89
N THR A 8 23.95 -0.30 -10.68
CA THR A 8 25.07 0.52 -10.23
C THR A 8 25.91 -0.25 -9.23
N LYS A 9 27.18 0.12 -9.07
CA LYS A 9 28.10 -0.57 -8.15
C LYS A 9 27.68 -0.41 -6.68
N ASP A 10 27.21 0.78 -6.31
CA ASP A 10 27.02 1.14 -4.89
C ASP A 10 25.55 1.29 -4.48
N LYS A 11 24.63 1.54 -5.43
CA LYS A 11 23.22 1.85 -5.15
C LYS A 11 22.25 0.79 -5.69
N GLY A 12 22.76 -0.36 -6.15
CA GLY A 12 21.93 -1.38 -6.81
C GLY A 12 21.27 -0.85 -8.08
N ARG A 13 20.00 -1.20 -8.33
CA ARG A 13 19.23 -0.70 -9.48
C ARG A 13 18.92 0.79 -9.30
N ALA A 14 19.05 1.56 -10.38
CA ALA A 14 18.71 2.97 -10.40
C ALA A 14 18.00 3.35 -11.71
N VAL A 15 17.13 4.36 -11.63
CA VAL A 15 16.47 4.96 -12.79
C VAL A 15 17.32 6.13 -13.32
N PHE A 16 17.54 6.15 -14.63
CA PHE A 16 18.27 7.22 -15.33
C PHE A 16 17.39 7.85 -16.41
N ALA A 17 17.47 9.16 -16.55
CA ALA A 17 16.81 9.90 -17.63
C ALA A 17 17.50 9.61 -18.97
N THR A 18 16.72 9.59 -20.06
CA THR A 18 17.20 9.50 -21.45
C THR A 18 17.27 10.86 -22.14
N ARG A 19 16.76 11.91 -21.48
CA ARG A 19 16.71 13.30 -21.94
C ARG A 19 16.70 14.26 -20.74
N ALA A 20 16.87 15.55 -20.99
CA ALA A 20 16.61 16.59 -20.01
C ALA A 20 15.10 16.74 -19.75
N PHE A 21 14.76 17.20 -18.55
CA PHE A 21 13.41 17.58 -18.14
C PHE A 21 13.42 19.05 -17.72
N GLU A 22 12.33 19.76 -17.99
CA GLU A 22 12.14 21.13 -17.53
C GLU A 22 11.49 21.16 -16.13
N PRO A 23 11.75 22.19 -15.31
CA PRO A 23 11.08 22.35 -14.02
C PRO A 23 9.54 22.28 -14.14
N GLY A 24 8.92 21.44 -13.31
CA GLY A 24 7.47 21.19 -13.32
C GLY A 24 7.02 20.10 -14.30
N GLU A 25 7.92 19.53 -15.11
CA GLU A 25 7.58 18.40 -15.98
C GLU A 25 7.38 17.10 -15.20
N ILE A 26 6.35 16.33 -15.55
CA ILE A 26 6.10 15.02 -14.93
C ILE A 26 7.09 14.00 -15.49
N VAL A 27 8.09 13.63 -14.69
CA VAL A 27 9.07 12.60 -15.02
C VAL A 27 8.45 11.19 -15.02
N TYR A 28 7.58 10.92 -14.04
CA TYR A 28 7.00 9.59 -13.84
C TYR A 28 5.64 9.64 -13.14
N LYS A 29 4.72 8.77 -13.57
CA LYS A 29 3.38 8.61 -12.95
C LYS A 29 3.02 7.14 -12.90
N GLN A 30 2.55 6.68 -11.74
CA GLN A 30 2.08 5.32 -11.54
C GLN A 30 0.93 5.28 -10.52
N ALA A 31 -0.11 4.52 -10.83
CA ALA A 31 -1.11 4.13 -9.85
C ALA A 31 -0.57 3.00 -8.95
N PRO A 32 -0.91 2.96 -7.65
CA PRO A 32 -0.44 1.90 -6.77
C PRO A 32 -0.94 0.53 -7.25
N VAL A 33 -0.10 -0.51 -7.13
CA VAL A 33 -0.58 -1.89 -7.39
C VAL A 33 -1.62 -2.30 -6.33
N ALA A 34 -1.44 -1.81 -5.11
CA ALA A 34 -2.41 -1.85 -4.04
C ALA A 34 -2.20 -0.64 -3.13
N SER A 35 -3.28 -0.16 -2.53
CA SER A 35 -3.27 0.89 -1.52
C SER A 35 -4.24 0.55 -0.40
N ILE A 36 -4.02 1.18 0.76
CA ILE A 36 -4.89 1.07 1.92
C ILE A 36 -5.00 2.38 2.68
N LEU A 37 -6.20 2.70 3.14
CA LEU A 37 -6.45 3.74 4.13
C LEU A 37 -6.01 3.21 5.49
N HIS A 38 -5.27 4.00 6.24
CA HIS A 38 -4.85 3.58 7.58
C HIS A 38 -6.06 3.28 8.50
N PRO A 39 -6.04 2.17 9.27
CA PRO A 39 -7.20 1.72 10.05
C PRO A 39 -7.77 2.78 11.01
N TRP A 40 -6.92 3.63 11.58
CA TRP A 40 -7.32 4.70 12.51
C TRP A 40 -8.07 5.85 11.84
N LEU A 41 -8.07 5.91 10.51
CA LEU A 41 -8.76 6.94 9.73
C LEU A 41 -10.09 6.46 9.13
N CYS A 42 -10.44 5.18 9.28
CA CYS A 42 -11.70 4.62 8.78
C CYS A 42 -12.95 5.30 9.33
N GLU A 43 -12.85 6.08 10.41
CA GLU A 43 -13.97 6.85 10.98
C GLU A 43 -14.19 8.19 10.29
N THR A 44 -13.12 8.79 9.80
CA THR A 44 -13.11 10.16 9.32
C THR A 44 -12.86 10.25 7.82
N HIS A 45 -12.40 9.18 7.17
CA HIS A 45 -12.07 9.15 5.75
C HIS A 45 -12.80 8.01 5.03
N CYS A 46 -13.08 8.23 3.76
CA CYS A 46 -13.65 7.19 2.90
C CYS A 46 -12.61 6.09 2.65
N SER A 47 -12.92 4.83 2.97
CA SER A 47 -12.05 3.68 2.70
C SER A 47 -11.82 3.40 1.20
N GLY A 48 -12.60 4.01 0.30
CA GLY A 48 -12.47 3.85 -1.15
C GLY A 48 -11.62 4.91 -1.84
N CYS A 49 -11.87 6.20 -1.58
CA CYS A 49 -11.13 7.31 -2.22
C CYS A 49 -10.19 8.07 -1.27
N PHE A 50 -10.16 7.67 0.00
CA PHE A 50 -9.34 8.23 1.09
C PHE A 50 -9.65 9.69 1.44
N GLN A 51 -10.64 10.31 0.79
CA GLN A 51 -11.09 11.65 1.10
C GLN A 51 -11.71 11.73 2.49
N LYS A 52 -11.33 12.78 3.23
CA LYS A 52 -11.90 13.09 4.54
C LYS A 52 -13.38 13.46 4.40
N ALA A 53 -14.19 13.02 5.35
CA ALA A 53 -15.57 13.45 5.46
C ALA A 53 -15.60 14.95 5.79
N THR A 54 -16.32 15.71 4.96
CA THR A 54 -16.58 17.14 5.18
C THR A 54 -18.06 17.35 5.39
N THR A 55 -18.44 18.55 5.84
CA THR A 55 -19.85 18.98 5.89
C THR A 55 -20.54 18.84 4.53
N THR A 56 -19.82 19.10 3.43
CA THR A 56 -20.32 18.96 2.06
C THR A 56 -20.43 17.51 1.60
N SER A 57 -19.48 16.65 2.01
CA SER A 57 -19.48 15.22 1.65
C SER A 57 -20.57 14.41 2.37
N GLY A 58 -21.09 14.95 3.47
CA GLY A 58 -22.08 14.29 4.33
C GLY A 58 -21.49 13.16 5.18
N VAL A 59 -22.38 12.45 5.88
CA VAL A 59 -22.01 11.33 6.76
C VAL A 59 -21.57 10.13 5.93
N LEU A 60 -20.41 9.56 6.26
CA LEU A 60 -19.92 8.35 5.59
C LEU A 60 -20.83 7.15 5.88
N ARG A 61 -21.10 6.36 4.84
CA ARG A 61 -21.90 5.14 4.91
C ARG A 61 -21.03 3.99 5.40
N THR A 62 -21.36 3.44 6.56
CA THR A 62 -20.65 2.30 7.13
C THR A 62 -20.98 1.01 6.37
N CYS A 63 -19.96 0.20 6.07
CA CYS A 63 -20.13 -1.16 5.56
C CYS A 63 -21.03 -1.95 6.51
N SER A 64 -22.18 -2.40 6.00
CA SER A 64 -23.20 -3.05 6.83
C SER A 64 -22.72 -4.37 7.45
N ARG A 65 -21.71 -5.02 6.86
CA ARG A 65 -21.18 -6.31 7.29
C ARG A 65 -20.05 -6.18 8.31
N CYS A 66 -18.96 -5.46 8.00
CA CYS A 66 -17.83 -5.38 8.93
C CYS A 66 -17.96 -4.27 9.98
N LYS A 67 -18.81 -3.26 9.75
CA LYS A 67 -18.96 -2.06 10.59
C LYS A 67 -17.70 -1.18 10.74
N VAL A 68 -16.59 -1.54 10.07
CA VAL A 68 -15.30 -0.82 10.12
C VAL A 68 -15.15 0.15 8.94
N ALA A 69 -15.22 -0.35 7.71
CA ALA A 69 -14.99 0.47 6.52
C ALA A 69 -16.16 1.44 6.29
N ARG A 70 -15.87 2.66 5.85
CA ARG A 70 -16.86 3.72 5.64
C ARG A 70 -16.68 4.38 4.27
N TYR A 71 -17.77 4.81 3.62
CA TYR A 71 -17.72 5.29 2.24
C TYR A 71 -18.55 6.55 2.00
N CYS A 72 -18.06 7.48 1.16
CA CYS A 72 -18.85 8.65 0.74
C CYS A 72 -19.97 8.26 -0.25
N SER A 73 -19.81 7.16 -0.99
CA SER A 73 -20.75 6.72 -2.01
C SER A 73 -20.77 5.20 -2.19
N SER A 74 -21.84 4.69 -2.81
CA SER A 74 -21.92 3.30 -3.25
C SER A 74 -20.86 2.96 -4.31
N GLN A 75 -20.43 3.94 -5.10
CA GLN A 75 -19.35 3.78 -6.07
C GLN A 75 -18.01 3.51 -5.38
N CYS A 76 -17.65 4.29 -4.35
CA CYS A 76 -16.44 4.05 -3.56
C CYS A 76 -16.49 2.70 -2.84
N GLN A 77 -17.65 2.30 -2.32
CA GLN A 77 -17.82 0.98 -1.73
C GLN A 77 -17.60 -0.13 -2.76
N ALA A 78 -18.18 -0.02 -3.96
CA ALA A 78 -18.01 -1.02 -5.01
C ALA A 78 -16.56 -1.10 -5.53
N MET A 79 -15.86 0.03 -5.57
CA MET A 79 -14.44 0.11 -5.93
C MET A 79 -13.57 -0.62 -4.90
N ASP A 80 -13.68 -0.29 -3.61
CA ASP A 80 -12.89 -0.93 -2.55
C ASP A 80 -13.23 -2.42 -2.40
N TRP A 81 -14.50 -2.79 -2.62
CA TRP A 81 -14.95 -4.19 -2.65
C TRP A 81 -14.15 -5.02 -3.67
N LYS A 82 -13.90 -4.46 -4.86
CA LYS A 82 -13.06 -5.10 -5.89
C LYS A 82 -11.57 -5.03 -5.55
N ALA A 83 -11.11 -3.93 -4.95
CA ALA A 83 -9.71 -3.71 -4.62
C ALA A 83 -9.18 -4.68 -3.54
N GLY A 84 -10.01 -5.07 -2.58
CA GLY A 84 -9.62 -6.02 -1.54
C GLY A 84 -10.69 -6.27 -0.48
N HIS A 85 -11.54 -5.29 -0.21
CA HIS A 85 -12.44 -5.33 0.93
C HIS A 85 -13.37 -6.54 0.95
N LYS A 86 -13.78 -7.09 -0.20
CA LYS A 86 -14.58 -8.34 -0.26
C LYS A 86 -13.98 -9.47 0.57
N ARG A 87 -12.66 -9.62 0.55
CA ARG A 87 -11.91 -10.66 1.26
C ARG A 87 -11.67 -10.28 2.72
N GLU A 88 -11.39 -9.00 2.96
CA GLU A 88 -11.04 -8.45 4.28
C GLU A 88 -12.26 -8.29 5.20
N CYS A 89 -13.44 -8.04 4.62
CA CYS A 89 -14.64 -7.65 5.33
C CYS A 89 -15.08 -8.65 6.41
N CYS A 90 -14.81 -9.95 6.25
CA CYS A 90 -15.19 -10.95 7.25
C CYS A 90 -14.21 -11.07 8.42
N ILE A 91 -13.00 -10.53 8.31
CA ILE A 91 -11.93 -10.73 9.29
C ILE A 91 -11.43 -9.44 9.92
N ILE A 92 -11.67 -8.28 9.31
CA ILE A 92 -11.12 -7.00 9.76
C ILE A 92 -11.38 -6.69 11.24
N GLY A 93 -12.58 -6.99 11.76
CA GLY A 93 -12.89 -6.82 13.18
C GLY A 93 -11.99 -7.68 14.08
N ARG A 94 -11.84 -8.98 13.76
CA ARG A 94 -10.96 -9.89 14.53
C ARG A 94 -9.50 -9.48 14.49
N LEU A 95 -9.05 -8.91 13.38
CA LEU A 95 -7.68 -8.41 13.23
C LEU A 95 -7.44 -7.15 14.08
N LEU A 96 -8.43 -6.25 14.15
CA LEU A 96 -8.36 -5.08 15.04
C LEU A 96 -8.32 -5.49 16.51
N ASP A 97 -9.03 -6.55 16.87
CA ASP A 97 -9.05 -7.10 18.24
C ASP A 97 -7.81 -7.96 18.58
N ALA A 98 -6.94 -8.25 17.60
CA ALA A 98 -5.81 -9.17 17.76
C ALA A 98 -4.59 -8.57 18.48
N GLY A 99 -4.66 -7.31 18.92
CA GLY A 99 -3.53 -6.62 19.55
C GLY A 99 -2.38 -6.29 18.59
N MET A 100 -2.61 -6.39 17.28
CA MET A 100 -1.66 -5.91 16.28
C MET A 100 -1.64 -4.37 16.26
N THR A 101 -0.47 -3.79 16.05
CA THR A 101 -0.36 -2.34 15.84
C THR A 101 -1.08 -1.94 14.55
N THR A 102 -1.52 -0.69 14.48
CA THR A 102 -2.19 -0.17 13.28
C THR A 102 -1.30 -0.21 12.03
N GLN A 103 0.02 -0.07 12.19
CA GLN A 103 0.98 -0.20 11.11
C GLN A 103 1.06 -1.65 10.61
N GLN A 104 1.20 -2.63 11.52
CA GLN A 104 1.18 -4.06 11.15
C GLN A 104 -0.12 -4.43 10.42
N LEU A 105 -1.27 -3.92 10.87
CA LEU A 105 -2.54 -4.15 10.19
C LEU A 105 -2.54 -3.57 8.78
N SER A 106 -2.08 -2.33 8.61
CA SER A 106 -1.97 -1.69 7.30
C SER A 106 -1.10 -2.53 6.35
N ASP A 107 0.08 -2.95 6.81
CA ASP A 107 1.03 -3.74 6.02
C ASP A 107 0.49 -5.13 5.69
N CYS A 108 -0.16 -5.82 6.64
CA CYS A 108 -0.74 -7.14 6.40
C CYS A 108 -1.90 -7.11 5.41
N PHE A 109 -2.81 -6.13 5.51
CA PHE A 109 -3.88 -5.99 4.51
C PHE A 109 -3.32 -5.63 3.14
N LEU A 110 -2.33 -4.74 3.09
CA LEU A 110 -1.66 -4.38 1.84
C LEU A 110 -0.96 -5.59 1.21
N ALA A 111 -0.28 -6.40 2.02
CA ALA A 111 0.35 -7.64 1.57
C ALA A 111 -0.69 -8.64 1.05
N TRP A 112 -1.82 -8.79 1.73
CA TRP A 112 -2.90 -9.66 1.29
C TRP A 112 -3.54 -9.20 -0.03
N ARG A 113 -3.74 -7.89 -0.20
CA ARG A 113 -4.23 -7.29 -1.47
C ARG A 113 -3.29 -7.61 -2.63
N VAL A 114 -1.98 -7.48 -2.42
CA VAL A 114 -0.95 -7.78 -3.42
C VAL A 114 -0.83 -9.28 -3.71
N ALA A 115 -0.69 -10.11 -2.67
CA ALA A 115 -0.47 -11.56 -2.81
C ALA A 115 -1.65 -12.32 -3.43
N SER A 116 -2.84 -11.74 -3.42
CA SER A 116 -4.03 -12.38 -4.02
C SER A 116 -4.18 -12.11 -5.52
N ASP A 117 -3.22 -11.44 -6.14
CA ASP A 117 -3.20 -11.13 -7.57
C ASP A 117 -1.78 -11.40 -8.10
N ALA A 118 -1.66 -12.38 -9.01
CA ALA A 118 -0.36 -12.88 -9.45
C ALA A 118 0.47 -11.80 -10.16
N GLU A 119 -0.17 -10.90 -10.90
CA GLU A 119 0.53 -9.82 -11.60
C GLU A 119 1.05 -8.78 -10.59
N LYS A 120 0.23 -8.40 -9.61
CA LYS A 120 0.64 -7.47 -8.56
C LYS A 120 1.76 -8.06 -7.71
N PHE A 121 1.63 -9.33 -7.34
CA PHE A 121 2.62 -10.07 -6.58
C PHE A 121 3.96 -10.11 -7.32
N HIS A 122 3.97 -10.49 -8.60
CA HIS A 122 5.18 -10.50 -9.42
C HIS A 122 5.87 -9.13 -9.46
N LYS A 123 5.11 -8.05 -9.66
CA LYS A 123 5.65 -6.68 -9.64
C LYS A 123 6.25 -6.33 -8.28
N ALA A 124 5.54 -6.61 -7.18
CA ALA A 124 6.01 -6.30 -5.83
C ALA A 124 7.25 -7.13 -5.43
N MET A 125 7.34 -8.39 -5.86
CA MET A 125 8.49 -9.24 -5.56
C MET A 125 9.79 -8.80 -6.25
N SER A 126 9.68 -7.99 -7.31
CA SER A 126 10.83 -7.35 -7.95
C SER A 126 11.45 -6.22 -7.13
N MET A 127 10.82 -5.75 -6.06
CA MET A 127 11.35 -4.70 -5.17
C MET A 127 12.49 -5.23 -4.29
N CYS A 128 13.37 -4.32 -3.85
CA CYS A 128 14.44 -4.66 -2.91
C CYS A 128 13.86 -5.08 -1.55
N ALA A 129 14.45 -6.08 -0.91
CA ALA A 129 14.03 -6.53 0.42
C ALA A 129 15.03 -6.10 1.49
N LEU A 130 14.58 -6.01 2.74
CA LEU A 130 15.47 -5.99 3.89
C LEU A 130 16.42 -7.19 3.82
N SER A 131 17.66 -6.99 4.27
CA SER A 131 18.72 -8.01 4.19
C SER A 131 18.34 -9.31 4.90
N LYS A 132 17.55 -9.22 5.99
CA LYS A 132 16.94 -10.36 6.69
C LYS A 132 15.59 -9.96 7.32
N PRO A 133 14.58 -10.87 7.35
CA PRO A 133 13.40 -10.67 8.18
C PRO A 133 13.80 -10.61 9.66
N SER A 134 13.29 -9.64 10.41
CA SER A 134 13.33 -9.70 11.86
C SER A 134 12.29 -10.67 12.39
N ASP A 135 12.52 -11.23 13.59
CA ASP A 135 11.55 -12.10 14.26
C ASP A 135 10.18 -11.42 14.40
N ALA A 136 10.16 -10.11 14.62
CA ALA A 136 8.93 -9.32 14.69
C ALA A 136 8.12 -9.36 13.39
N ILE A 137 8.77 -9.29 12.22
CA ILE A 137 8.09 -9.38 10.92
C ILE A 137 7.54 -10.80 10.71
N ALA A 138 8.32 -11.83 11.03
CA ALA A 138 7.88 -13.22 10.91
C ALA A 138 6.69 -13.52 11.84
N LEU A 139 6.73 -13.06 13.09
CA LEU A 139 5.62 -13.15 14.04
C LEU A 139 4.37 -12.44 13.54
N THR A 140 4.53 -11.25 12.94
CA THR A 140 3.43 -10.51 12.33
C THR A 140 2.75 -11.32 11.21
N ALA A 141 3.54 -11.93 10.32
CA ALA A 141 3.02 -12.79 9.25
C ALA A 141 2.28 -14.03 9.81
N MET A 142 2.87 -14.70 10.81
CA MET A 142 2.28 -15.88 11.44
C MET A 142 0.95 -15.54 12.14
N GLN A 143 0.91 -14.45 12.91
CA GLN A 143 -0.29 -14.01 13.62
C GLN A 143 -1.40 -13.67 12.61
N PHE A 144 -1.07 -12.93 11.55
CA PHE A 144 -2.02 -12.58 10.50
C PHE A 144 -2.60 -13.83 9.82
N LEU A 145 -1.75 -14.77 9.40
CA LEU A 145 -2.19 -15.99 8.72
C LEU A 145 -2.99 -16.94 9.61
N SER A 146 -2.63 -17.04 10.89
CA SER A 146 -3.41 -17.77 11.89
C SER A 146 -4.85 -17.22 11.96
N ILE A 147 -5.00 -15.90 11.98
CA ILE A 147 -6.32 -15.26 11.98
C ILE A 147 -7.03 -15.47 10.63
N LEU A 148 -6.34 -15.36 9.50
CA LEU A 148 -6.93 -15.64 8.18
C LEU A 148 -7.42 -17.07 8.03
N SER A 149 -6.73 -18.06 8.61
CA SER A 149 -7.13 -19.47 8.57
C SER A 149 -8.49 -19.72 9.23
N SER A 150 -8.91 -18.84 10.16
CA SER A 150 -10.24 -18.86 10.76
C SER A 150 -11.36 -18.39 9.82
N CYS A 151 -11.02 -17.86 8.64
CA CYS A 151 -11.95 -17.45 7.61
C CYS A 151 -12.09 -18.49 6.50
N ARG A 152 -13.32 -18.70 6.03
CA ARG A 152 -13.63 -19.52 4.84
C ARG A 152 -13.25 -18.82 3.52
N SER A 153 -12.19 -18.01 3.50
CA SER A 153 -11.70 -17.39 2.28
C SER A 153 -11.07 -18.47 1.39
N LYS A 154 -11.43 -18.49 0.11
CA LYS A 154 -10.98 -19.53 -0.83
C LYS A 154 -9.53 -19.36 -1.32
N SER A 155 -8.86 -18.25 -1.01
CA SER A 155 -7.44 -18.05 -1.33
C SER A 155 -6.75 -17.25 -0.23
N ILE A 156 -6.14 -17.98 0.71
CA ILE A 156 -5.25 -17.42 1.73
C ILE A 156 -3.83 -17.58 1.16
N PRO A 157 -3.04 -16.49 1.02
CA PRO A 157 -1.64 -16.61 0.62
C PRO A 157 -0.84 -17.43 1.62
N ASP A 158 0.22 -18.11 1.15
CA ASP A 158 1.13 -18.84 2.04
C ASP A 158 2.02 -17.88 2.86
N PHE A 159 2.74 -18.47 3.81
CA PHE A 159 3.64 -17.75 4.71
C PHE A 159 4.75 -17.00 3.97
N ASP A 160 5.40 -17.64 3.00
CA ASP A 160 6.53 -17.06 2.28
C ASP A 160 6.08 -15.88 1.40
N SER A 161 4.87 -15.97 0.83
CA SER A 161 4.24 -14.90 0.08
C SER A 161 3.99 -13.66 0.96
N ILE A 162 3.43 -13.83 2.16
CA ILE A 162 3.20 -12.71 3.08
C ILE A 162 4.52 -12.17 3.64
N LEU A 163 5.38 -13.04 4.15
CA LEU A 163 6.68 -12.65 4.71
C LEU A 163 7.52 -11.92 3.66
N GLY A 164 7.57 -12.44 2.44
CA GLY A 164 8.31 -11.87 1.31
C GLY A 164 7.88 -10.44 0.95
N LEU A 165 6.59 -10.12 1.11
CA LEU A 165 6.07 -8.76 0.94
C LEU A 165 6.39 -7.86 2.15
N LEU A 166 6.15 -8.35 3.37
CA LEU A 166 6.38 -7.57 4.59
C LEU A 166 7.85 -7.17 4.77
N VAL A 167 8.82 -7.99 4.33
CA VAL A 167 10.24 -7.61 4.37
C VAL A 167 10.63 -6.57 3.30
N ARG A 168 9.77 -6.31 2.31
CA ARG A 168 10.01 -5.30 1.27
C ARG A 168 9.35 -3.97 1.61
N PHE A 169 8.17 -4.00 2.21
CA PHE A 169 7.35 -2.80 2.43
C PHE A 169 8.07 -1.64 3.15
N PRO A 170 8.85 -1.85 4.23
CA PRO A 170 9.50 -0.76 4.96
C PRO A 170 10.44 0.11 4.11
N CYS A 171 10.99 -0.42 3.01
CA CYS A 171 11.95 0.28 2.17
C CYS A 171 11.39 0.72 0.82
N ASN A 172 10.14 0.35 0.49
CA ASN A 172 9.60 0.52 -0.87
C ASN A 172 8.19 1.09 -0.93
N ASN A 173 7.42 1.05 0.16
CA ASN A 173 6.07 1.61 0.17
C ASN A 173 6.12 3.13 0.36
N PHE A 174 5.15 3.80 -0.23
CA PHE A 174 5.02 5.25 -0.15
C PHE A 174 3.80 5.60 0.71
N ALA A 175 3.97 6.61 1.56
CA ALA A 175 2.86 7.24 2.24
C ALA A 175 1.96 7.92 1.21
N ILE A 176 0.66 7.74 1.37
CA ILE A 176 -0.36 8.55 0.71
C ILE A 176 -0.71 9.65 1.71
N VAL A 177 -0.65 10.89 1.24
CA VAL A 177 -0.84 12.08 2.07
C VAL A 177 -2.03 12.90 1.59
N ASP A 178 -2.61 13.69 2.49
CA ASP A 178 -3.56 14.74 2.14
C ASP A 178 -2.86 16.05 1.73
N ASP A 179 -3.65 17.08 1.44
CA ASP A 179 -3.17 18.42 1.06
C ASP A 179 -2.35 19.12 2.16
N LEU A 180 -2.39 18.60 3.39
CA LEU A 180 -1.63 19.07 4.54
C LEU A 180 -0.42 18.18 4.83
N TRP A 181 -0.03 17.30 3.89
CA TRP A 181 1.07 16.35 4.02
C TRP A 181 0.90 15.34 5.17
N SER A 182 -0.33 15.16 5.66
CA SER A 182 -0.62 14.18 6.70
C SER A 182 -0.77 12.79 6.10
N GLY A 183 -0.04 11.80 6.63
CA GLY A 183 -0.11 10.42 6.17
C GLY A 183 -1.48 9.79 6.43
N ILE A 184 -2.24 9.55 5.36
CA ILE A 184 -3.59 8.97 5.42
C ILE A 184 -3.65 7.50 5.00
N GLY A 185 -2.63 7.03 4.29
CA GLY A 185 -2.57 5.64 3.85
C GLY A 185 -1.18 5.24 3.37
N ALA A 186 -1.10 4.01 2.87
CA ALA A 186 0.10 3.48 2.24
C ALA A 186 -0.23 2.88 0.87
N GLY A 187 0.71 2.99 -0.06
CA GLY A 187 0.61 2.37 -1.38
C GLY A 187 1.89 1.64 -1.78
N VAL A 188 1.72 0.57 -2.55
CA VAL A 188 2.82 -0.20 -3.15
C VAL A 188 3.04 0.30 -4.58
N TYR A 189 4.22 0.83 -4.87
CA TYR A 189 4.57 1.40 -6.17
C TYR A 189 5.89 0.79 -6.68
N PRO A 190 5.89 -0.46 -7.19
CA PRO A 190 7.14 -1.19 -7.44
C PRO A 190 8.11 -0.51 -8.41
N ALA A 191 7.60 0.26 -9.38
CA ALA A 191 8.45 0.96 -10.31
C ALA A 191 8.86 2.35 -9.80
N ALA A 192 8.04 3.00 -8.97
CA ALA A 192 8.46 4.20 -8.24
C ALA A 192 9.51 3.89 -7.15
N ALA A 193 9.49 2.69 -6.57
CA ALA A 193 10.47 2.23 -5.60
C ALA A 193 11.89 2.02 -6.19
N LEU A 194 12.06 2.13 -7.52
CA LEU A 194 13.37 2.08 -8.18
C LEU A 194 14.10 3.43 -8.18
N PHE A 195 13.41 4.53 -7.83
CA PHE A 195 14.04 5.83 -7.70
C PHE A 195 14.85 5.86 -6.40
N ASN A 196 16.16 6.02 -6.54
CA ASN A 196 17.06 6.08 -5.40
C ASN A 196 16.99 7.42 -4.69
N HIS A 197 17.28 7.40 -3.39
CA HIS A 197 17.40 8.61 -2.58
C HIS A 197 18.69 9.39 -2.90
N SER A 198 18.58 10.73 -2.87
CA SER A 198 19.69 11.69 -2.93
C SER A 198 19.39 12.81 -1.93
N CYS A 199 20.39 13.23 -1.13
CA CYS A 199 20.26 14.36 -0.21
C CYS A 199 20.59 15.70 -0.88
N GLU A 200 21.20 15.69 -2.06
CA GLU A 200 21.58 16.89 -2.79
C GLU A 200 20.46 17.31 -3.75
N GLU A 201 19.91 18.51 -3.52
CA GLU A 201 18.74 19.07 -4.21
C GLU A 201 18.94 19.22 -5.73
N GLU A 202 20.18 19.30 -6.21
CA GLU A 202 20.50 19.52 -7.64
C GLU A 202 20.10 18.35 -8.57
N HIS A 203 19.66 17.21 -8.03
CA HIS A 203 19.34 16.00 -8.81
C HIS A 203 18.00 15.32 -8.48
N SER A 204 17.16 15.89 -7.61
CA SER A 204 16.02 15.15 -7.05
C SER A 204 14.74 15.97 -6.88
N ASP A 205 14.15 16.43 -7.98
CA ASP A 205 12.73 16.79 -8.04
C ASP A 205 11.93 15.72 -8.81
N ILE A 206 12.09 14.45 -8.42
CA ILE A 206 11.17 13.41 -8.88
C ILE A 206 9.99 13.41 -7.93
N VAL A 207 9.04 14.30 -8.21
CA VAL A 207 7.72 14.25 -7.57
C VAL A 207 7.02 12.99 -8.06
N ILE A 208 7.03 11.93 -7.25
CA ILE A 208 6.16 10.78 -7.44
C ILE A 208 4.75 11.25 -7.12
N ILE A 209 4.00 11.66 -8.15
CA ILE A 209 2.60 12.05 -8.00
C ILE A 209 1.79 10.78 -7.70
N ASN A 210 1.40 10.62 -6.44
CA ASN A 210 0.45 9.61 -5.98
C ASN A 210 -0.93 9.90 -6.60
N ALA A 211 -1.22 9.31 -7.76
CA ALA A 211 -2.56 9.34 -8.32
C ALA A 211 -3.37 8.18 -7.72
N LEU A 212 -4.25 8.50 -6.78
CA LEU A 212 -5.38 7.64 -6.38
C LEU A 212 -6.56 7.80 -7.34
#